data_AF-A0A1A8FYE3-F1
#
_entry.id   AF-A0A1A8FYE3-F1
#
_cell.length_a   1.000
_cell.length_b   1.000
_cell.length_c   1.000
_cell.angle_alpha   90.00
_cell.angle_beta   90.00
_cell.angle_gamma   90.00
#
_symmetry.space_group_name_H-M   'P 1'
#
loop_
_entity.id
_entity.type
_entity.pdbx_description
1 polymer ?
#
loop_
_entity_poly.entity_id
_entity_poly.type
_entity_poly.pdbx_seq_one_letter_code
_entity_poly.pdbx_strand_id
1 'polypeptide(L)'
;QECSSTHDLLNSLRQVEKMLAIQETSYQQGLRSLRKKISAMHNSTMVAFKTGQNASCPKPEAPAHGRRLGRVFSMGHEVHFLCKPGYELIGPQTRVCLESLKWSGQQPMCRRLNNTSNSLASFS
;
A
#
# COMPACT_ATOMS: atom_id res chain seq x y z
N GLN A 1 27.45 11.04 -70.13
CA GLN A 1 26.17 10.29 -70.01
C GLN A 1 25.96 9.75 -68.58
N GLU A 2 26.48 10.38 -67.51
CA GLU A 2 26.53 9.73 -66.18
C GLU A 2 25.55 10.31 -65.13
N CYS A 3 24.94 11.48 -65.36
CA CYS A 3 24.00 12.08 -64.40
C CYS A 3 22.63 11.38 -64.30
N SER A 4 22.25 10.56 -65.29
CA SER A 4 20.95 9.84 -65.23
C SER A 4 21.02 8.71 -64.20
N SER A 5 22.10 7.93 -64.21
CA SER A 5 22.25 6.77 -63.32
C SER A 5 22.42 7.17 -61.85
N THR A 6 23.14 8.27 -61.57
CA THR A 6 23.26 8.81 -60.19
C THR A 6 21.94 9.36 -59.66
N HIS A 7 21.14 9.99 -60.52
CA HIS A 7 19.82 10.49 -60.15
C HIS A 7 18.85 9.35 -59.83
N ASP A 8 18.90 8.27 -60.62
CA ASP A 8 18.10 7.07 -60.39
C ASP A 8 18.48 6.40 -59.06
N LEU A 9 19.79 6.30 -58.76
CA LEU A 9 20.28 5.79 -57.48
C LEU A 9 19.81 6.64 -56.29
N LEU A 10 19.87 7.97 -56.40
CA LEU A 10 19.39 8.90 -55.36
C LEU A 10 17.88 8.78 -55.12
N ASN A 11 17.11 8.49 -56.18
CA ASN A 11 15.68 8.25 -56.04
C ASN A 11 15.38 6.90 -55.40
N SER A 12 16.14 5.86 -55.74
CA SER A 12 16.07 4.56 -55.07
C SER A 12 16.44 4.66 -53.58
N LEU A 13 17.51 5.39 -53.23
CA LEU A 13 17.91 5.62 -51.83
C LEU A 13 16.83 6.38 -51.05
N ARG A 14 16.28 7.46 -51.61
CA ARG A 14 15.16 8.19 -51.00
C ARG A 14 13.91 7.32 -50.81
N GLN A 15 13.69 6.34 -51.69
CA GLN A 15 12.58 5.41 -51.56
C GLN A 15 12.81 4.41 -50.43
N VAL A 16 14.04 3.91 -50.26
CA VAL A 16 14.43 3.05 -49.14
C VAL A 16 14.35 3.80 -47.80
N GLU A 17 14.82 5.05 -47.73
CA GLU A 17 14.70 5.89 -46.53
C GLU A 17 13.24 6.11 -46.11
N LYS A 18 12.34 6.34 -47.08
CA LYS A 18 10.88 6.42 -46.82
C LYS A 18 10.33 5.11 -46.27
N MET A 19 10.76 3.96 -46.78
CA MET A 19 10.31 2.65 -46.29
C MET A 19 10.83 2.36 -44.87
N LEU A 20 12.08 2.71 -44.57
CA LEU A 20 12.64 2.59 -43.23
C LEU A 20 11.92 3.50 -42.22
N ALA A 21 11.56 4.73 -42.62
CA ALA A 21 10.75 5.63 -41.80
C ALA A 21 9.33 5.06 -41.53
N ILE A 22 8.74 4.36 -42.50
CA ILE A 22 7.44 3.70 -42.31
C ILE A 22 7.55 2.52 -41.32
N GLN A 23 8.62 1.73 -41.37
CA GLN A 23 8.85 0.65 -40.39
C GLN A 23 9.07 1.20 -38.98
N GLU A 24 9.90 2.23 -38.83
CA GLU A 24 10.14 2.88 -37.54
C GLU A 24 8.84 3.46 -36.97
N THR A 25 8.02 4.10 -37.80
CA THR A 25 6.73 4.65 -37.33
C THR A 25 5.72 3.58 -36.93
N SER A 26 5.67 2.43 -37.63
CA SER A 26 4.84 1.29 -37.26
C SER A 26 5.26 0.68 -35.94
N TYR A 27 6.56 0.45 -35.73
CA TYR A 27 7.13 -0.01 -34.47
C TYR A 27 6.81 0.95 -33.31
N GLN A 28 7.03 2.25 -33.52
CA GLN A 28 6.72 3.29 -32.53
C GLN A 28 5.22 3.39 -32.22
N GLN A 29 4.33 3.16 -33.19
CA GLN A 29 2.89 3.08 -32.95
C GLN A 29 2.52 1.87 -32.09
N GLY A 30 3.15 0.71 -32.33
CA GLY A 30 3.04 -0.48 -31.49
C GLY A 30 3.42 -0.20 -30.03
N LEU A 31 4.58 0.43 -29.81
CA LEU A 31 5.04 0.83 -28.48
C LEU A 31 4.10 1.83 -27.78
N ARG A 32 3.57 2.82 -28.52
CA ARG A 32 2.57 3.77 -27.98
C ARG A 32 1.29 3.07 -27.54
N SER A 33 0.78 2.12 -28.34
CA SER A 33 -0.39 1.31 -27.97
C SER A 33 -0.12 0.42 -26.77
N LEU A 34 1.05 -0.22 -26.70
CA LEU A 34 1.45 -1.03 -25.56
C LEU A 34 1.56 -0.17 -24.29
N ARG A 35 2.19 1.01 -24.37
CA ARG A 35 2.26 1.97 -23.27
C ARG A 35 0.88 2.42 -22.80
N LYS A 36 -0.05 2.69 -23.71
CA LYS A 36 -1.46 3.02 -23.36
C LYS A 36 -2.14 1.86 -22.62
N LYS A 37 -1.94 0.61 -23.06
CA LYS A 37 -2.49 -0.58 -22.37
C LYS A 37 -1.87 -0.78 -20.98
N ILE A 38 -0.56 -0.59 -20.85
CA ILE A 38 0.16 -0.63 -19.56
C ILE A 38 -0.35 0.48 -18.64
N SER A 39 -0.48 1.72 -19.13
CA SER A 39 -1.05 2.83 -18.36
C SER A 39 -2.50 2.59 -17.96
N ALA A 40 -3.32 1.97 -18.81
CA ALA A 40 -4.69 1.59 -18.48
C ALA A 40 -4.72 0.50 -17.39
N MET A 41 -3.86 -0.52 -17.49
CA MET A 41 -3.71 -1.57 -16.49
C MET A 41 -3.22 -1.02 -15.14
N HIS A 42 -2.28 -0.07 -15.16
CA HIS A 42 -1.80 0.64 -13.98
C HIS A 42 -2.86 1.58 -13.38
N ASN A 43 -3.66 2.28 -14.19
CA ASN A 43 -4.75 3.10 -13.68
C ASN A 43 -5.87 2.25 -13.05
N SER A 44 -6.21 1.10 -13.65
CA SER A 44 -7.21 0.19 -13.08
C SER A 44 -6.76 -0.46 -11.77
N THR A 45 -5.47 -0.72 -11.60
CA THR A 45 -4.90 -1.25 -10.34
C THR A 45 -4.71 -0.15 -9.28
N MET A 46 -4.41 1.08 -9.68
CA MET A 46 -4.20 2.21 -8.76
C MET A 46 -5.48 2.92 -8.31
N VAL A 47 -6.58 2.90 -9.07
CA VAL A 47 -7.85 3.51 -8.63
C VAL A 47 -8.42 2.78 -7.40
N ALA A 48 -8.14 1.49 -7.23
CA ALA A 48 -8.46 0.73 -6.01
C ALA A 48 -7.51 1.05 -4.83
N PHE A 49 -6.29 1.51 -5.09
CA PHE A 49 -5.25 1.71 -4.07
C PHE A 49 -5.11 3.18 -3.61
N LYS A 50 -5.50 4.15 -4.43
CA LYS A 50 -5.28 5.58 -4.17
C LYS A 50 -6.28 6.21 -3.19
N THR A 51 -7.34 5.51 -2.81
CA THR A 51 -8.37 6.01 -1.86
C THR A 51 -8.19 5.50 -0.43
N GLY A 52 -7.22 4.60 -0.16
CA GLY A 52 -7.00 4.02 1.18
C GLY A 52 -5.58 4.16 1.75
N GLN A 53 -4.58 4.55 0.96
CA GLN A 53 -3.17 4.52 1.39
C GLN A 53 -2.75 5.55 2.44
N ASN A 54 -3.61 6.49 2.82
CA ASN A 54 -3.29 7.47 3.87
C ASN A 54 -4.38 7.60 4.94
N ALA A 55 -5.34 6.67 4.96
CA ALA A 55 -6.42 6.67 5.93
C ALA A 55 -5.99 5.83 7.15
N SER A 56 -5.64 6.53 8.23
CA SER A 56 -5.04 5.96 9.43
C SER A 56 -5.85 6.38 10.65
N CYS A 57 -6.04 5.46 11.59
CA CYS A 57 -6.68 5.79 12.86
C CYS A 57 -5.78 6.71 13.70
N PRO A 58 -6.35 7.53 14.60
CA PRO A 58 -5.58 8.31 15.56
C PRO A 58 -4.65 7.40 16.36
N LYS A 59 -3.40 7.81 16.58
CA LYS A 59 -2.44 7.03 17.37
C LYS A 59 -3.03 6.74 18.77
N PRO A 60 -3.34 5.48 19.12
CA PRO A 60 -4.01 5.17 20.37
C PRO A 60 -3.03 5.27 21.53
N GLU A 61 -3.42 5.83 22.66
CA GLU A 61 -2.51 6.01 23.79
C GLU A 61 -2.20 4.69 24.50
N ALA A 62 -1.05 4.65 25.19
CA ALA A 62 -0.75 3.51 26.07
C ALA A 62 -1.54 3.69 27.39
N PRO A 63 -2.17 2.63 27.91
CA PRO A 63 -2.85 2.70 29.19
C PRO A 63 -1.86 3.03 30.31
N ALA A 64 -2.32 3.79 31.30
CA ALA A 64 -1.56 4.00 32.53
C ALA A 64 -1.16 2.66 33.13
N HIS A 65 0.09 2.53 33.59
CA HIS A 65 0.66 1.26 34.07
C HIS A 65 0.63 0.11 33.05
N GLY A 66 0.60 0.42 31.75
CA GLY A 66 0.68 -0.56 30.68
C GLY A 66 1.48 -0.07 29.48
N ARG A 67 1.39 -0.82 28.37
CA ARG A 67 2.08 -0.57 27.11
C ARG A 67 1.16 -0.90 25.94
N ARG A 68 1.31 -0.14 24.85
CA ARG A 68 0.76 -0.45 23.54
C ARG A 68 1.85 -1.08 22.67
N LEU A 69 1.53 -2.19 22.00
CA LEU A 69 2.32 -2.81 20.95
C LEU A 69 1.71 -2.51 19.58
N GLY A 70 2.55 -2.29 18.57
CA GLY A 70 2.13 -1.89 17.23
C GLY A 70 2.49 -0.43 16.89
N ARG A 71 2.92 -0.22 15.64
CA ARG A 71 3.38 1.08 15.11
C ARG A 71 2.63 1.51 13.84
N VAL A 72 1.87 0.62 13.23
CA VAL A 72 1.08 0.88 12.02
C VAL A 72 -0.37 1.06 12.44
N PHE A 73 -1.00 2.13 11.97
CA PHE A 73 -2.37 2.50 12.36
C PHE A 73 -3.30 2.64 11.15
N SER A 74 -2.85 2.22 9.97
CA SER A 74 -3.66 2.20 8.75
C SER A 74 -4.87 1.28 8.91
N MET A 75 -5.92 1.53 8.15
CA MET A 75 -7.11 0.69 8.10
C MET A 75 -6.76 -0.80 8.00
N GLY A 76 -7.42 -1.63 8.82
CA GLY A 76 -7.20 -3.08 8.92
C GLY A 76 -6.05 -3.50 9.83
N HIS A 77 -5.15 -2.61 10.24
CA HIS A 77 -4.09 -2.93 11.20
C HIS A 77 -4.60 -2.97 12.64
N GLU A 78 -3.91 -3.74 13.48
CA GLU A 78 -4.23 -3.91 14.89
C GLU A 78 -3.11 -3.46 15.82
N VAL A 79 -3.51 -3.09 17.04
CA VAL A 79 -2.62 -2.78 18.16
C VAL A 79 -3.02 -3.62 19.37
N HIS A 80 -2.02 -3.96 20.18
CA HIS A 80 -2.21 -4.79 21.36
C HIS A 80 -1.86 -4.02 22.63
N PHE A 81 -2.50 -4.35 23.74
CA PHE A 81 -2.29 -3.71 25.03
C PHE A 81 -1.88 -4.73 26.08
N LEU A 82 -0.91 -4.34 26.90
CA LEU A 82 -0.39 -5.14 27.99
C LEU A 82 -0.28 -4.29 29.25
N CYS A 83 -0.55 -4.90 30.41
CA CYS A 83 -0.32 -4.25 31.70
C CYS A 83 1.03 -4.63 32.30
N LYS A 84 1.57 -3.75 33.14
CA LYS A 84 2.76 -4.05 33.94
C LYS A 84 2.42 -5.16 34.97
N PRO A 85 3.44 -5.89 35.48
CA PRO A 85 3.23 -6.84 36.57
C PRO A 85 2.50 -6.20 37.76
N GLY A 86 1.57 -6.94 38.38
CA GLY A 86 0.72 -6.43 39.46
C GLY A 86 -0.50 -5.64 38.99
N TYR A 87 -0.78 -5.60 37.68
CA TYR A 87 -1.97 -4.98 37.10
C TYR A 87 -2.69 -5.95 36.14
N GLU A 88 -4.01 -5.89 36.14
CA GLU A 88 -4.93 -6.61 35.26
C GLU A 88 -5.40 -5.69 34.13
N LEU A 89 -5.49 -6.21 32.90
CA LEU A 89 -6.05 -5.49 31.77
C LEU A 89 -7.58 -5.57 31.79
N ILE A 90 -8.24 -4.42 31.82
CA ILE A 90 -9.69 -4.28 31.76
C ILE A 90 -10.09 -3.71 30.41
N GLY A 91 -10.87 -4.48 29.65
CA GLY A 91 -11.27 -4.14 28.28
C GLY A 91 -10.56 -5.01 27.22
N PRO A 92 -10.62 -4.61 25.94
CA PRO A 92 -10.08 -5.42 24.85
C PRO A 92 -8.55 -5.40 24.83
N GLN A 93 -7.93 -6.58 24.73
CA GLN A 93 -6.49 -6.73 24.56
C GLN A 93 -6.00 -6.21 23.21
N THR A 94 -6.83 -6.34 22.18
CA THR A 94 -6.50 -5.94 20.80
C THR A 94 -7.56 -5.01 20.25
N ARG A 95 -7.13 -3.99 19.50
CA ARG A 95 -8.01 -3.07 18.78
C ARG A 95 -7.57 -2.98 17.33
N VAL A 96 -8.54 -2.92 16.41
CA VAL A 96 -8.35 -2.90 14.96
C VAL A 96 -8.77 -1.53 14.42
N CYS A 97 -8.01 -0.96 13.48
CA CYS A 97 -8.40 0.26 12.81
C CYS A 97 -9.47 -0.03 11.76
N LEU A 98 -10.70 0.44 12.00
CA LEU A 98 -11.84 0.20 11.12
C LEU A 98 -11.84 1.14 9.92
N GLU A 99 -12.65 0.83 8.91
CA GLU A 99 -12.88 1.69 7.73
C GLU A 99 -13.40 3.08 8.12
N SER A 100 -14.06 3.19 9.28
CA SER A 100 -14.53 4.46 9.86
C SER A 100 -13.41 5.33 10.46
N LEU A 101 -12.14 4.91 10.34
CA LEU A 101 -10.96 5.55 10.93
C LEU A 101 -11.03 5.68 12.46
N LYS A 102 -11.76 4.75 13.08
CA LYS A 102 -11.87 4.58 14.52
C LYS A 102 -11.37 3.20 14.91
N TRP A 103 -10.77 3.12 16.09
CA TRP A 103 -10.38 1.85 16.68
C TRP A 103 -11.62 1.07 17.13
N SER A 104 -11.61 -0.24 16.91
CA SER A 104 -12.63 -1.15 17.43
C SER A 104 -12.63 -1.14 18.97
N GLY A 105 -13.82 -1.33 19.55
CA GLY A 105 -14.00 -1.42 21.00
C GLY A 105 -13.58 -0.17 21.77
N GLN A 106 -13.47 -0.33 23.09
CA GLN A 106 -13.07 0.74 24.02
C GLN A 106 -11.57 0.70 24.31
N GLN A 107 -11.01 1.84 24.73
CA GLN A 107 -9.62 1.89 25.19
C GLN A 107 -9.49 1.08 26.49
N PRO A 108 -8.61 0.06 26.56
CA PRO A 108 -8.44 -0.71 27.78
C PRO A 108 -7.68 0.09 28.84
N MET A 109 -7.83 -0.31 30.10
CA MET A 109 -7.12 0.27 31.25
C MET A 109 -6.45 -0.82 32.08
N CYS A 110 -5.39 -0.47 32.81
CA CYS A 110 -4.72 -1.38 33.72
C CYS A 110 -5.15 -1.07 35.16
N ARG A 111 -5.77 -2.05 35.82
CA ARG A 111 -6.22 -1.96 37.20
C ARG A 111 -5.28 -2.74 38.11
N ARG A 112 -4.87 -2.16 39.24
CA ARG A 112 -3.98 -2.83 40.19
C ARG A 112 -4.64 -4.11 40.69
N LEU A 113 -3.91 -5.22 40.66
CA LEU A 113 -4.32 -6.46 41.31
C LEU A 113 -4.31 -6.22 42.82
N ASN A 114 -5.45 -6.39 43.46
CA ASN A 114 -5.48 -6.46 44.91
C ASN A 114 -5.00 -7.86 45.29
N ASN A 115 -3.92 -7.95 46.06
CA ASN A 115 -3.34 -9.23 46.51
C ASN A 115 -4.29 -10.09 47.37
N THR A 116 -5.56 -9.71 47.52
CA THR A 116 -6.62 -10.51 48.14
C THR A 116 -7.27 -11.52 47.17
N SER A 117 -7.04 -11.43 45.85
CA SER A 117 -7.64 -12.36 44.88
C SER A 117 -6.68 -13.44 44.34
N ASN A 118 -5.41 -13.46 44.76
CA ASN A 118 -4.42 -14.43 44.29
C ASN A 118 -3.99 -15.51 45.30
N SER A 119 -4.72 -15.66 46.42
CA SER A 119 -4.53 -16.83 47.32
C SER A 119 -5.51 -17.99 47.05
N LEU A 120 -6.42 -17.88 46.07
CA LEU A 120 -7.48 -18.88 45.85
C LEU A 120 -7.49 -19.51 44.45
N ALA A 121 -6.55 -19.16 43.56
CA ALA A 121 -6.44 -19.77 42.22
C ALA A 121 -5.26 -20.75 42.07
N SER A 122 -4.72 -21.25 43.19
CA SER A 122 -3.58 -22.20 43.19
C SER A 122 -3.85 -23.50 43.96
N PHE A 123 -5.08 -23.71 44.44
CA PHE A 123 -5.51 -24.98 45.02
C PHE A 123 -6.89 -25.35 44.47
N SER A 124 -6.89 -26.02 43.32
CA SER A 124 -7.92 -26.98 42.89
C SER A 124 -7.26 -27.93 41.89
#